data_AF-A0A9D4P447-F1
#
_entry.id   AF-A0A9D4P447-F1
#
_cell.length_a   1.000
_cell.length_b   1.000
_cell.length_c   1.000
_cell.angle_alpha   90.00
_cell.angle_beta   90.00
_cell.angle_gamma   90.00
#
_symmetry.space_group_name_H-M   'P 1'
#
loop_
_entity.id
_entity.type
_entity.pdbx_description
1 polymer ?
#
loop_
_entity_poly.entity_id
_entity_poly.type
_entity_poly.pdbx_seq_one_letter_code
_entity_poly.pdbx_strand_id
1 'polypeptide(L)'
;MFINKFAKKYLFLSSSSSLLLFNHRQQIVYINEIAEKSFDCIKYYVFRLEYSSDQYEQHQCRWNEFHSYYRTIWMTICSWISIGFMMAIVYWSLNDNSVAMIMDFEKQFQIQKSVFLIINLVIIFIILEHTWYVLFQKILNYNFKSQKLLIKYSMNDDDDDQQRLSPQYHQQYSTFVHFLNFVAKWFTIIMIMLNFQVFILISYQCFCYYSNGEMNLTYLSIFHLLSLISLWRSNYMIGQLFGAMKYLLFIIEFFKFSFQQIIFDISSLFPIVYIEQWPSYCYKRSTLFLYYHNNHRSHYYYLNLNWKKFSENYVKCFTETSILNETLSSIFLDIEFISKSAFICGTLFYSQQIHMNLYSVLAILLFLSPFCYSNALYMRVAKFPSYNQFGYHYLFNWLARLQWFDNNNNNNNNRLKLQTRRRYNHRLWIRNQIKSNLFIQTISSMNHRFGFTCGQAFFITKFKFIEIFLMNFVLILLFYKKICLHDVN
;
A
#
# COMPACT_ATOMS: atom_id res chain seq x y z
N MET A 1 -12.23 8.24 -32.79
CA MET A 1 -11.14 7.41 -33.37
C MET A 1 -9.73 7.94 -33.04
N PHE A 2 -9.53 9.26 -32.88
CA PHE A 2 -8.22 9.86 -32.54
C PHE A 2 -7.75 9.63 -31.08
N ILE A 3 -8.67 9.59 -30.11
CA ILE A 3 -8.35 9.41 -28.68
C ILE A 3 -7.78 8.02 -28.37
N ASN A 4 -8.21 6.99 -29.13
CA ASN A 4 -7.76 5.61 -28.92
C ASN A 4 -6.34 5.35 -29.47
N LYS A 5 -5.90 6.15 -30.47
CA LYS A 5 -4.54 6.09 -31.02
C LYS A 5 -3.52 6.81 -30.11
N PHE A 6 -3.96 7.88 -29.42
CA PHE A 6 -3.12 8.59 -28.45
C PHE A 6 -2.92 7.81 -27.15
N ALA A 7 -3.96 7.15 -26.63
CA ALA A 7 -3.86 6.33 -25.42
C ALA A 7 -2.94 5.11 -25.60
N LYS A 8 -2.95 4.47 -26.79
CA LYS A 8 -2.05 3.35 -27.11
C LYS A 8 -0.59 3.77 -27.27
N LYS A 9 -0.34 4.97 -27.82
CA LYS A 9 1.02 5.47 -28.06
C LYS A 9 1.70 5.93 -26.76
N TYR A 10 0.94 6.48 -25.80
CA TYR A 10 1.47 6.88 -24.49
C TYR A 10 1.72 5.71 -23.52
N LEU A 11 0.87 4.68 -23.54
CA LEU A 11 1.07 3.47 -22.72
C LEU A 11 2.30 2.65 -23.14
N PHE A 12 2.79 2.83 -24.37
CA PHE A 12 3.96 2.10 -24.91
C PHE A 12 5.25 2.93 -24.89
N LEU A 13 5.15 4.27 -24.94
CA LEU A 13 6.32 5.16 -24.90
C LEU A 13 6.76 5.53 -23.48
N SER A 14 5.88 5.50 -22.47
CA SER A 14 6.30 5.75 -21.08
C SER A 14 7.04 4.58 -20.43
N SER A 15 7.17 3.44 -21.12
CA SER A 15 7.83 2.23 -20.62
C SER A 15 9.10 1.87 -21.38
N SER A 16 9.43 2.53 -22.49
CA SER A 16 10.52 2.10 -23.39
C SER A 16 11.69 3.09 -23.48
N SER A 17 11.46 4.40 -23.38
CA SER A 17 12.52 5.40 -23.54
C SER A 17 13.31 5.72 -22.27
N SER A 18 12.78 5.44 -21.08
CA SER A 18 13.50 5.59 -19.80
C SER A 18 14.24 4.32 -19.33
N LEU A 19 14.11 3.21 -20.08
CA LEU A 19 14.60 1.89 -19.67
C LEU A 19 15.98 1.53 -20.26
N LEU A 20 16.48 2.33 -21.21
CA LEU A 20 17.72 2.01 -21.95
C LEU A 20 19.01 2.59 -21.35
N LEU A 21 18.95 3.37 -20.27
CA LEU A 21 20.14 4.02 -19.67
C LEU A 21 20.54 3.49 -18.28
N PHE A 22 19.81 2.53 -17.71
CA PHE A 22 20.14 1.89 -16.43
C PHE A 22 20.54 0.43 -16.63
N ASN A 23 21.58 0.18 -17.43
CA ASN A 23 22.12 -1.15 -17.68
C ASN A 23 23.31 -1.47 -16.75
N HIS A 24 23.26 -1.01 -15.50
CA HIS A 24 24.14 -1.48 -14.45
C HIS A 24 23.53 -2.77 -13.88
N ARG A 25 24.32 -3.84 -13.76
CA ARG A 25 23.94 -5.14 -13.17
C ARG A 25 23.11 -4.96 -11.88
N GLN A 26 21.78 -4.89 -12.01
CA GLN A 26 20.89 -4.88 -10.85
C GLN A 26 20.85 -6.30 -10.34
N GLN A 27 21.24 -6.50 -9.08
CA GLN A 27 21.00 -7.76 -8.39
C GLN A 27 19.50 -8.04 -8.45
N ILE A 28 19.14 -9.23 -8.91
CA ILE A 28 17.75 -9.66 -8.96
C ILE A 28 17.28 -9.78 -7.52
N VAL A 29 16.37 -8.90 -7.09
CA VAL A 29 15.80 -8.93 -5.74
C VAL A 29 14.72 -10.00 -5.71
N TYR A 30 14.92 -11.04 -4.90
CA TYR A 30 13.97 -12.13 -4.78
C TYR A 30 12.77 -11.72 -3.92
N ILE A 31 11.58 -12.22 -4.29
CA ILE A 31 10.33 -11.94 -3.57
C ILE A 31 10.42 -12.46 -2.13
N ASN A 32 11.01 -13.64 -1.92
CA ASN A 32 11.18 -14.25 -0.60
C ASN A 32 12.02 -13.36 0.33
N GLU A 33 13.11 -12.79 -0.17
CA GLU A 33 13.96 -11.87 0.59
C GLU A 33 13.20 -10.60 1.01
N ILE A 34 12.33 -10.08 0.13
CA ILE A 34 11.48 -8.93 0.47
C ILE A 34 10.42 -9.35 1.50
N ALA A 35 9.82 -10.53 1.36
CA ALA A 35 8.82 -11.05 2.28
C ALA A 35 9.41 -11.24 3.68
N GLU A 36 10.60 -11.83 3.79
CA GLU A 36 11.32 -12.01 5.05
C GLU A 36 11.67 -10.66 5.71
N LYS A 37 12.26 -9.72 4.95
CA LYS A 37 12.53 -8.36 5.45
C LYS A 37 11.25 -7.62 5.86
N SER A 38 10.15 -7.88 5.17
CA SER A 38 8.84 -7.30 5.52
C SER A 38 8.31 -7.89 6.82
N PHE A 39 8.44 -9.21 7.00
CA PHE A 39 8.04 -9.92 8.20
C PHE A 39 8.81 -9.37 9.41
N ASP A 40 10.13 -9.25 9.31
CA ASP A 40 10.96 -8.72 10.39
C ASP A 40 10.65 -7.26 10.71
N CYS A 41 10.37 -6.44 9.69
CA CYS A 41 9.99 -5.06 9.90
C CYS A 41 8.63 -4.94 10.61
N ILE A 42 7.62 -5.69 10.18
CA ILE A 42 6.29 -5.69 10.80
C ILE A 42 6.40 -6.23 12.23
N LYS A 43 7.18 -7.30 12.44
CA LYS A 43 7.48 -7.86 13.77
C LYS A 43 8.07 -6.80 14.72
N TYR A 44 9.06 -6.04 14.24
CA TYR A 44 9.73 -5.01 15.04
C TYR A 44 8.86 -3.77 15.28
N TYR A 45 8.28 -3.18 14.24
CA TYR A 45 7.61 -1.88 14.31
C TYR A 45 6.11 -1.95 14.59
N VAL A 46 5.44 -2.97 14.10
CA VAL A 46 3.96 -3.06 14.14
C VAL A 46 3.49 -3.97 15.25
N PHE A 47 4.19 -5.08 15.53
CA PHE A 47 3.75 -6.05 16.54
C PHE A 47 4.49 -5.90 17.86
N ARG A 48 5.75 -5.46 17.82
CA ARG A 48 6.68 -5.35 18.97
C ARG A 48 7.03 -6.68 19.61
N LEU A 49 6.55 -7.80 19.07
CA LEU A 49 6.72 -9.15 19.58
C LEU A 49 7.87 -9.86 18.87
N GLU A 50 8.71 -10.60 19.58
CA GLU A 50 9.74 -11.45 18.97
C GLU A 50 9.21 -12.87 18.83
N TYR A 51 9.08 -13.34 17.58
CA TYR A 51 8.68 -14.71 17.25
C TYR A 51 9.19 -15.09 15.86
N SER A 52 9.32 -16.40 15.61
CA SER A 52 9.60 -16.95 14.29
C SER A 52 8.31 -17.27 13.53
N SER A 53 8.39 -17.32 12.22
CA SER A 53 7.30 -17.72 11.33
C SER A 53 6.80 -19.14 11.67
N ASP A 54 7.71 -20.08 11.96
CA ASP A 54 7.37 -21.45 12.38
C ASP A 54 6.59 -21.49 13.70
N GLN A 55 7.01 -20.69 14.70
CA GLN A 55 6.32 -20.61 15.99
C GLN A 55 4.88 -20.11 15.82
N TYR A 56 4.66 -19.19 14.89
CA TYR A 56 3.32 -18.69 14.59
C TYR A 56 2.44 -19.76 13.94
N GLU A 57 2.98 -20.52 12.97
CA GLU A 57 2.24 -21.60 12.31
C GLU A 57 1.91 -22.75 13.26
N GLN A 58 2.83 -23.10 14.15
CA GLN A 58 2.64 -24.18 15.13
C GLN A 58 1.79 -23.75 16.34
N HIS A 59 1.28 -22.52 16.36
CA HIS A 59 0.54 -21.96 17.50
C HIS A 59 1.34 -22.00 18.83
N GLN A 60 2.65 -21.80 18.73
CA GLN A 60 3.61 -21.90 19.84
C GLN A 60 4.06 -20.56 20.42
N CYS A 61 3.54 -19.43 19.94
CA CYS A 61 3.70 -18.12 20.59
C CYS A 61 2.93 -18.11 21.94
N ARG A 62 3.39 -18.88 22.91
CA ARG A 62 2.81 -18.96 24.26
C ARG A 62 3.31 -17.80 25.12
N TRP A 63 2.51 -17.42 26.11
CA TRP A 63 2.81 -16.38 27.10
C TRP A 63 4.02 -16.67 28.00
N ASN A 64 4.57 -17.90 27.96
CA ASN A 64 5.51 -18.38 28.96
C ASN A 64 6.96 -17.89 28.73
N GLU A 65 7.28 -17.40 27.54
CA GLU A 65 8.62 -16.88 27.23
C GLU A 65 8.67 -15.37 27.45
N PHE A 66 9.11 -14.95 28.65
CA PHE A 66 9.26 -13.54 29.00
C PHE A 66 10.12 -12.77 27.98
N HIS A 67 11.11 -13.44 27.38
CA HIS A 67 11.98 -12.86 26.36
C HIS A 67 11.20 -12.28 25.17
N SER A 68 10.18 -13.01 24.70
CA SER A 68 9.37 -12.63 23.53
C SER A 68 8.51 -11.38 23.77
N TYR A 69 8.12 -11.13 25.03
CA TYR A 69 7.25 -10.01 25.43
C TYR A 69 7.98 -8.82 26.04
N TYR A 70 9.24 -8.98 26.46
CA TYR A 70 10.03 -7.93 27.10
C TYR A 70 10.02 -6.64 26.26
N ARG A 71 10.28 -6.77 24.95
CA ARG A 71 10.25 -5.64 24.01
C ARG A 71 8.87 -5.00 23.93
N THR A 72 7.82 -5.81 23.84
CA THR A 72 6.43 -5.33 23.81
C THR A 72 6.11 -4.50 25.05
N ILE A 73 6.42 -5.01 26.24
CA ILE A 73 6.17 -4.34 27.52
C ILE A 73 6.95 -3.03 27.58
N TRP A 74 8.26 -3.08 27.32
CA TRP A 74 9.14 -1.93 27.37
C TRP A 74 8.72 -0.81 26.41
N MET A 75 8.52 -1.14 25.12
CA MET A 75 8.08 -0.18 24.10
C MET A 75 6.74 0.46 24.46
N THR A 76 5.80 -0.33 25.00
CA THR A 76 4.46 0.15 25.36
C THR A 76 4.55 1.10 26.56
N ILE A 77 5.29 0.75 27.61
CA ILE A 77 5.52 1.63 28.77
C ILE A 77 6.17 2.94 28.32
N CYS A 78 7.23 2.89 27.51
CA CYS A 78 7.87 4.10 26.98
C CYS A 78 6.91 4.96 26.15
N SER A 79 5.99 4.33 25.41
CA SER A 79 4.98 5.03 24.64
C SER A 79 4.00 5.78 25.55
N TRP A 80 3.43 5.12 26.56
CA TRP A 80 2.51 5.77 27.50
C TRP A 80 3.17 6.88 28.31
N ILE A 81 4.42 6.68 28.76
CA ILE A 81 5.20 7.73 29.43
C ILE A 81 5.41 8.92 28.49
N SER A 82 5.76 8.69 27.23
CA SER A 82 5.98 9.75 26.25
C SER A 82 4.68 10.51 25.91
N ILE A 83 3.55 9.82 25.75
CA ILE A 83 2.23 10.46 25.55
C ILE A 83 1.87 11.29 26.78
N GLY A 84 1.99 10.73 28.00
CA GLY A 84 1.73 11.44 29.25
C GLY A 84 2.60 12.69 29.42
N PHE A 85 3.90 12.57 29.13
CA PHE A 85 4.84 13.69 29.15
C PHE A 85 4.47 14.79 28.14
N MET A 86 4.15 14.44 26.89
CA MET A 86 3.73 15.43 25.90
C MET A 86 2.39 16.07 26.24
N MET A 87 1.43 15.32 26.79
CA MET A 87 0.17 15.89 27.29
C MET A 87 0.40 16.85 28.46
N ALA A 88 1.31 16.55 29.37
CA ALA A 88 1.69 17.46 30.46
C ALA A 88 2.31 18.75 29.91
N ILE A 89 3.20 18.66 28.91
CA ILE A 89 3.76 19.83 28.23
C ILE A 89 2.65 20.68 27.59
N VAL A 90 1.69 20.05 26.88
CA VAL A 90 0.56 20.77 26.27
C VAL A 90 -0.31 21.43 27.35
N TYR A 91 -0.64 20.71 28.42
CA TYR A 91 -1.45 21.24 29.51
C TYR A 91 -0.79 22.44 30.19
N TRP A 92 0.50 22.33 30.53
CA TRP A 92 1.26 23.44 31.11
C TRP A 92 1.36 24.60 30.15
N SER A 93 1.54 24.33 28.84
CA SER A 93 1.57 25.37 27.79
C SER A 93 0.30 26.23 27.70
N LEU A 94 -0.84 25.70 28.16
CA LEU A 94 -2.14 26.36 28.08
C LEU A 94 -2.54 27.09 29.36
N ASN A 95 -2.13 26.59 30.54
CA ASN A 95 -2.67 27.05 31.82
C ASN A 95 -1.75 27.98 32.63
N ASP A 96 -0.43 27.93 32.44
CA ASP A 96 0.51 28.70 33.27
C ASP A 96 1.48 29.58 32.46
N ASN A 97 1.98 30.66 33.08
CA ASN A 97 3.14 31.43 32.58
C ASN A 97 4.48 30.71 32.78
N SER A 98 4.50 29.50 33.37
CA SER A 98 5.70 28.66 33.59
C SER A 98 6.29 28.08 32.30
N VAL A 99 5.73 28.45 31.16
CA VAL A 99 6.08 28.03 29.80
C VAL A 99 7.15 28.96 29.22
N ALA A 100 7.96 29.58 30.08
CA ALA A 100 9.11 30.36 29.64
C ALA A 100 9.98 29.52 28.69
N MET A 101 10.15 28.23 28.98
CA MET A 101 10.96 27.32 28.15
C MET A 101 10.43 27.16 26.72
N ILE A 102 9.13 26.91 26.51
CA ILE A 102 8.59 26.79 25.14
C ILE A 102 8.57 28.17 24.46
N MET A 103 8.28 29.24 25.20
CA MET A 103 8.34 30.60 24.64
C MET A 103 9.75 30.97 24.20
N ASP A 104 10.77 30.58 24.95
CA ASP A 104 12.17 30.83 24.60
C ASP A 104 12.65 29.91 23.47
N PHE A 105 12.17 28.67 23.41
CA PHE A 105 12.28 27.83 22.21
C PHE A 105 11.68 28.49 20.97
N GLU A 106 10.44 28.98 21.10
CA GLU A 106 9.75 29.70 20.03
C GLU A 106 10.54 30.94 19.58
N LYS A 107 11.04 31.75 20.50
CA LYS A 107 11.89 32.92 20.19
C LYS A 107 13.19 32.52 19.51
N GLN A 108 13.90 31.52 20.02
CA GLN A 108 15.20 31.10 19.48
C GLN A 108 15.06 30.57 18.05
N PHE A 109 13.99 29.83 17.78
CA PHE A 109 13.70 29.33 16.44
C PHE A 109 12.92 30.29 15.58
N GLN A 110 12.50 31.44 16.10
CA GLN A 110 11.54 32.35 15.45
C GLN A 110 10.28 31.60 14.96
N ILE A 111 9.86 30.58 15.70
CA ILE A 111 8.64 29.79 15.44
C ILE A 111 7.58 30.24 16.43
N GLN A 112 6.32 30.25 16.02
CA GLN A 112 5.20 30.57 16.89
C GLN A 112 4.30 29.37 17.10
N LYS A 113 3.75 29.22 18.31
CA LYS A 113 2.75 28.19 18.63
C LYS A 113 3.21 26.76 18.29
N SER A 114 4.44 26.42 18.68
CA SER A 114 5.03 25.09 18.59
C SER A 114 4.19 24.00 19.28
N VAL A 115 3.30 24.38 20.21
CA VAL A 115 2.32 23.51 20.87
C VAL A 115 1.49 22.68 19.86
N PHE A 116 1.16 23.22 18.68
CA PHE A 116 0.43 22.47 17.64
C PHE A 116 1.21 21.25 17.10
N LEU A 117 2.56 21.32 17.06
CA LEU A 117 3.41 20.19 16.71
C LEU A 117 3.27 19.07 17.74
N ILE A 118 3.31 19.44 19.03
CA ILE A 118 3.19 18.50 20.14
C ILE A 118 1.81 17.86 20.16
N ILE A 119 0.74 18.65 19.98
CA ILE A 119 -0.64 18.14 19.90
C ILE A 119 -0.78 17.11 18.77
N ASN A 120 -0.25 17.38 17.58
CA ASN A 120 -0.32 16.43 16.49
C ASN A 120 0.47 15.14 16.77
N LEU A 121 1.66 15.26 17.37
CA LEU A 121 2.44 14.08 17.77
C LEU A 121 1.67 13.22 18.79
N VAL A 122 0.99 13.84 19.76
CA VAL A 122 0.12 13.12 20.71
C VAL A 122 -1.01 12.40 19.98
N ILE A 123 -1.72 13.06 19.06
CA ILE A 123 -2.79 12.42 18.25
C ILE A 123 -2.24 11.22 17.47
N ILE A 124 -1.10 11.38 16.79
CA ILE A 124 -0.48 10.30 16.02
C ILE A 124 -0.08 9.13 16.93
N PHE A 125 0.50 9.41 18.10
CA PHE A 125 0.90 8.38 19.05
C PHE A 125 -0.31 7.59 19.56
N ILE A 126 -1.41 8.27 19.91
CA ILE A 126 -2.63 7.60 20.36
C ILE A 126 -3.19 6.69 19.27
N ILE A 127 -3.28 7.19 18.02
CA ILE A 127 -3.77 6.37 16.89
C ILE A 127 -2.87 5.15 16.69
N LEU A 128 -1.54 5.32 16.68
CA LEU A 128 -0.61 4.22 16.48
C LEU A 128 -0.62 3.19 17.61
N GLU A 129 -0.80 3.60 18.87
CA GLU A 129 -0.98 2.67 19.99
C GLU A 129 -2.29 1.88 19.88
N HIS A 130 -3.37 2.56 19.49
CA HIS A 130 -4.64 1.89 19.22
C HIS A 130 -4.51 0.85 18.09
N THR A 131 -3.90 1.21 16.96
CA THR A 131 -3.64 0.28 15.85
C THR A 131 -2.77 -0.90 16.29
N TRP A 132 -1.70 -0.64 17.05
CA TRP A 132 -0.84 -1.68 17.60
C TRP A 132 -1.65 -2.66 18.46
N TYR A 133 -2.47 -2.16 19.39
CA TYR A 133 -3.27 -3.00 20.28
C TYR A 133 -4.21 -3.93 19.51
N VAL A 134 -4.92 -3.39 18.52
CA VAL A 134 -5.84 -4.19 17.66
C VAL A 134 -5.09 -5.28 16.91
N LEU A 135 -3.92 -4.96 16.33
CA LEU A 135 -3.11 -5.94 15.58
C LEU A 135 -2.47 -6.98 16.51
N PHE A 136 -1.97 -6.55 17.66
CA PHE A 136 -1.38 -7.40 18.68
C PHE A 136 -2.37 -8.47 19.17
N GLN A 137 -3.62 -8.08 19.46
CA GLN A 137 -4.68 -9.03 19.81
C GLN A 137 -4.96 -10.05 18.70
N LYS A 138 -4.99 -9.62 17.44
CA LYS A 138 -5.21 -10.53 16.30
C LYS A 138 -4.08 -11.57 16.17
N ILE A 139 -2.85 -11.19 16.50
CA ILE A 139 -1.70 -12.10 16.46
C ILE A 139 -1.73 -13.11 17.58
N LEU A 140 -1.97 -12.65 18.81
CA LEU A 140 -2.06 -13.55 19.97
C LEU A 140 -3.17 -14.58 19.81
N ASN A 141 -4.28 -14.19 19.18
CA ASN A 141 -5.39 -15.09 18.87
C ASN A 141 -5.17 -15.90 17.58
N TYR A 142 -4.01 -15.79 16.93
CA TYR A 142 -3.66 -16.43 15.65
C TYR A 142 -4.68 -16.19 14.51
N ASN A 143 -5.40 -15.08 14.60
CA ASN A 143 -6.43 -14.68 13.65
C ASN A 143 -5.90 -13.68 12.61
N PHE A 144 -4.59 -13.42 12.60
CA PHE A 144 -3.95 -12.50 11.66
C PHE A 144 -3.65 -13.22 10.32
N LYS A 145 -4.67 -13.37 9.47
CA LYS A 145 -4.57 -14.10 8.20
C LYS A 145 -3.51 -13.56 7.24
N SER A 146 -3.23 -12.25 7.25
CA SER A 146 -2.16 -11.67 6.44
C SER A 146 -0.77 -12.16 6.85
N GLN A 147 -0.57 -12.60 8.10
CA GLN A 147 0.66 -13.27 8.50
C GLN A 147 0.89 -14.54 7.72
N LYS A 148 -0.16 -15.37 7.60
CA LYS A 148 -0.09 -16.64 6.88
C LYS A 148 0.29 -16.42 5.42
N LEU A 149 -0.16 -15.32 4.81
CA LEU A 149 0.28 -14.93 3.48
C LEU A 149 1.76 -14.55 3.46
N LEU A 150 2.22 -13.72 4.38
CA LEU A 150 3.64 -13.33 4.44
C LEU A 150 4.55 -14.55 4.64
N ILE A 151 4.17 -15.48 5.52
CA ILE A 151 4.91 -16.71 5.79
C ILE A 151 4.96 -17.59 4.54
N LYS A 152 3.82 -17.78 3.87
CA LYS A 152 3.75 -18.50 2.60
C LYS A 152 4.70 -17.93 1.54
N TYR A 153 4.88 -16.61 1.52
CA TYR A 153 5.79 -15.95 0.58
C TYR A 153 7.24 -15.90 1.05
N SER A 154 7.52 -16.12 2.34
CA SER A 154 8.90 -16.17 2.85
C SER A 154 9.50 -17.58 2.81
N MET A 155 8.69 -18.62 3.04
CA MET A 155 9.16 -20.01 3.23
C MET A 155 9.07 -20.90 2.00
N ASN A 156 8.37 -20.48 0.94
CA ASN A 156 8.28 -21.28 -0.28
C ASN A 156 9.57 -21.14 -1.10
N ASP A 157 10.51 -22.07 -0.88
CA ASP A 157 11.69 -22.29 -1.72
C ASP A 157 11.39 -23.05 -3.02
N ASP A 158 10.13 -23.46 -3.23
CA ASP A 158 9.71 -24.09 -4.47
C ASP A 158 9.89 -23.10 -5.66
N ASP A 159 10.79 -23.47 -6.58
CA ASP A 159 11.15 -22.72 -7.80
C ASP A 159 9.92 -22.23 -8.62
N ASP A 160 8.80 -22.94 -8.55
CA ASP A 160 7.56 -22.63 -9.26
C ASP A 160 6.84 -21.37 -8.75
N ASP A 161 6.95 -21.03 -7.45
CA ASP A 161 6.31 -19.86 -6.86
C ASP A 161 7.21 -18.61 -6.95
N GLN A 162 8.54 -18.77 -6.98
CA GLN A 162 9.50 -17.67 -7.19
C GLN A 162 9.41 -17.09 -8.61
N GLN A 163 8.95 -17.87 -9.60
CA GLN A 163 8.70 -17.43 -10.98
C GLN A 163 7.33 -16.78 -11.22
N ARG A 164 6.56 -16.45 -10.17
CA ARG A 164 5.21 -15.89 -10.36
C ARG A 164 5.18 -14.62 -11.20
N LEU A 165 6.21 -13.78 -11.11
CA LEU A 165 6.34 -12.60 -11.94
C LEU A 165 7.17 -12.91 -13.19
N SER A 166 6.62 -12.62 -14.36
CA SER A 166 7.39 -12.65 -15.61
C SER A 166 8.61 -11.71 -15.49
N PRO A 167 9.73 -11.98 -16.20
CA PRO A 167 10.95 -11.19 -16.07
C PRO A 167 10.74 -9.68 -16.24
N GLN A 168 9.80 -9.27 -17.10
CA GLN A 168 9.45 -7.87 -17.34
C GLN A 168 8.83 -7.21 -16.09
N TYR A 169 7.84 -7.87 -15.47
CA TYR A 169 7.21 -7.36 -14.25
C TYR A 169 8.16 -7.45 -13.05
N HIS A 170 9.02 -8.46 -13.01
CA HIS A 170 10.04 -8.59 -11.98
C HIS A 170 11.04 -7.42 -12.02
N GLN A 171 11.51 -7.02 -13.20
CA GLN A 171 12.40 -5.87 -13.35
C GLN A 171 11.73 -4.55 -12.93
N GLN A 172 10.46 -4.35 -13.30
CA GLN A 172 9.68 -3.18 -12.89
C GLN A 172 9.49 -3.15 -11.37
N TYR A 173 9.16 -4.28 -10.77
CA TYR A 173 9.00 -4.41 -9.32
C TYR A 173 10.33 -4.17 -8.58
N SER A 174 11.43 -4.77 -9.03
CA SER A 174 12.77 -4.55 -8.44
C SER A 174 13.18 -3.08 -8.50
N THR A 175 13.01 -2.42 -9.65
CA THR A 175 13.31 -0.98 -9.81
C THR A 175 12.49 -0.14 -8.83
N PHE A 176 11.20 -0.48 -8.67
CA PHE A 176 10.32 0.19 -7.72
C PHE A 176 10.75 -0.04 -6.25
N VAL A 177 11.16 -1.26 -5.91
CA VAL A 177 11.66 -1.62 -4.57
C VAL A 177 12.93 -0.84 -4.22
N HIS A 178 13.89 -0.77 -5.14
CA HIS A 178 15.11 0.01 -4.95
C HIS A 178 14.81 1.50 -4.77
N PHE A 179 13.94 2.07 -5.60
CA PHE A 179 13.53 3.47 -5.48
C PHE A 179 12.90 3.78 -4.11
N LEU A 180 11.95 2.94 -3.67
CA LEU A 180 11.31 3.13 -2.37
C LEU A 180 12.27 2.92 -1.19
N ASN A 181 13.17 1.94 -1.27
CA ASN A 181 14.20 1.76 -0.24
C ASN A 181 15.12 2.98 -0.14
N PHE A 182 15.51 3.56 -1.27
CA PHE A 182 16.30 4.78 -1.31
C PHE A 182 15.55 5.94 -0.65
N VAL A 183 14.32 6.21 -1.07
CA VAL A 183 13.49 7.31 -0.52
C VAL A 183 13.26 7.13 0.97
N ALA A 184 12.87 5.93 1.41
CA ALA A 184 12.60 5.65 2.82
C ALA A 184 13.87 5.82 3.68
N LYS A 185 15.03 5.35 3.21
CA LYS A 185 16.30 5.51 3.95
C LYS A 185 16.67 6.98 4.13
N TRP A 186 16.59 7.78 3.06
CA TRP A 186 16.88 9.21 3.13
C TRP A 186 15.92 9.94 4.06
N PHE A 187 14.62 9.66 3.94
CA PHE A 187 13.62 10.28 4.80
C PHE A 187 13.86 9.94 6.28
N THR A 188 14.11 8.66 6.60
CA THR A 188 14.42 8.23 7.97
C THR A 188 15.68 8.90 8.53
N ILE A 189 16.76 9.00 7.74
CA ILE A 189 17.99 9.68 8.18
C ILE A 189 17.73 11.16 8.48
N ILE A 190 17.06 11.87 7.57
CA ILE A 190 16.72 13.29 7.74
C ILE A 190 15.89 13.49 9.02
N MET A 191 14.88 12.64 9.23
CA MET A 191 14.03 12.71 10.42
C MET A 191 14.77 12.44 11.72
N ILE A 192 15.66 11.43 11.74
CA ILE A 192 16.48 11.13 12.92
C ILE A 192 17.42 12.30 13.23
N MET A 193 18.04 12.90 12.21
CA MET A 193 18.90 14.07 12.38
C MET A 193 18.12 15.26 12.95
N LEU A 194 16.93 15.55 12.42
CA LEU A 194 16.06 16.63 12.92
C LEU A 194 15.65 16.40 14.37
N ASN A 195 15.22 15.18 14.71
CA ASN A 195 14.87 14.83 16.09
C ASN A 195 16.04 14.99 17.06
N PHE A 196 17.24 14.55 16.64
CA PHE A 196 18.45 14.68 17.46
C PHE A 196 18.86 16.15 17.67
N GLN A 197 18.74 16.98 16.63
CA GLN A 197 18.95 18.43 16.75
C GLN A 197 17.98 19.03 17.77
N VAL A 198 16.68 18.76 17.65
CA VAL A 198 15.66 19.26 18.59
C VAL A 198 15.98 18.84 20.03
N PHE A 199 16.44 17.61 20.24
CA PHE A 199 16.84 17.14 21.58
C PHE A 199 18.04 17.88 22.16
N ILE A 200 19.11 18.11 21.37
CA ILE A 200 20.27 18.89 21.82
C ILE A 200 19.83 20.29 22.25
N LEU A 201 18.95 20.90 21.47
CA LEU A 201 18.47 22.26 21.69
C LEU A 201 17.62 22.36 22.97
N ILE A 202 16.67 21.44 23.15
CA ILE A 202 15.88 21.36 24.39
C ILE A 202 16.80 21.14 25.59
N SER A 203 17.80 20.26 25.47
CA SER A 203 18.75 19.98 26.55
C SER A 203 19.60 21.20 26.91
N TYR A 204 20.06 21.94 25.90
CA TYR A 204 20.79 23.19 26.09
C TYR A 204 19.94 24.23 26.83
N GLN A 205 18.69 24.40 26.42
CA GLN A 205 17.77 25.32 27.10
C GLN A 205 17.54 24.93 28.55
N CYS A 206 17.26 23.65 28.83
CA CYS A 206 17.09 23.17 30.20
C CYS A 206 18.32 23.46 31.06
N PHE A 207 19.52 23.35 30.50
CA PHE A 207 20.76 23.70 31.19
C PHE A 207 20.86 25.21 31.49
N CYS A 208 20.45 26.08 30.57
CA CYS A 208 20.39 27.53 30.82
C CYS A 208 19.41 27.88 31.96
N TYR A 209 18.24 27.25 31.99
CA TYR A 209 17.28 27.41 33.09
C TYR A 209 17.85 26.97 34.44
N TYR A 210 18.61 25.86 34.43
CA TYR A 210 19.33 25.39 35.61
C TYR A 210 20.41 26.38 36.06
N SER A 211 21.23 26.90 35.13
CA SER A 211 22.29 27.86 35.48
C SER A 211 21.76 29.17 36.03
N ASN A 212 20.55 29.56 35.63
CA ASN A 212 19.86 30.76 36.14
C ASN A 212 19.19 30.54 37.50
N GLY A 213 19.20 29.32 38.03
CA GLY A 213 18.55 28.98 39.31
C GLY A 213 17.03 28.84 39.22
N GLU A 214 16.45 28.83 38.02
CA GLU A 214 15.00 28.69 37.80
C GLU A 214 14.54 27.23 37.83
N MET A 215 15.46 26.28 37.65
CA MET A 215 15.18 24.85 37.67
C MET A 215 16.12 24.12 38.64
N ASN A 216 15.59 23.28 39.51
CA ASN A 216 16.41 22.43 40.39
C ASN A 216 17.05 21.27 39.60
N LEU A 217 18.18 20.76 40.09
CA LEU A 217 18.88 19.61 39.48
C LEU A 217 17.99 18.36 39.34
N THR A 218 17.10 18.11 40.30
CA THR A 218 16.16 16.99 40.27
C THR A 218 15.12 17.14 39.17
N TYR A 219 14.60 18.35 38.93
CA TYR A 219 13.68 18.61 37.81
C TYR A 219 14.40 18.48 36.47
N LEU A 220 15.62 18.99 36.37
CA LEU A 220 16.46 18.87 35.17
C LEU A 220 16.69 17.40 34.80
N SER A 221 17.06 16.55 35.77
CA SER A 221 17.35 15.14 35.51
C SER A 221 16.12 14.36 35.09
N ILE A 222 14.97 14.59 35.74
CA ILE A 222 13.69 13.97 35.37
C ILE A 222 13.25 14.43 33.98
N PHE A 223 13.30 15.74 33.70
CA PHE A 223 12.90 16.27 32.41
C PHE A 223 13.78 15.74 31.27
N HIS A 224 15.10 15.69 31.48
CA HIS A 224 16.02 15.15 30.48
C HIS A 224 15.76 13.66 30.21
N LEU A 225 15.53 12.85 31.26
CA LEU A 225 15.16 11.43 31.10
C LEU A 225 13.86 11.27 30.29
N LEU A 226 12.82 12.04 30.59
CA LEU A 226 11.54 12.00 29.87
C LEU A 226 11.69 12.47 28.41
N SER A 227 12.47 13.50 28.17
CA SER A 227 12.77 13.98 26.82
C SER A 227 13.55 12.94 25.99
N LEU A 228 14.47 12.19 26.61
CA LEU A 228 15.21 11.11 25.96
C LEU A 228 14.28 9.93 25.62
N ILE A 229 13.37 9.55 26.53
CA ILE A 229 12.33 8.55 26.25
C ILE A 229 11.44 9.01 25.09
N SER A 230 11.06 10.29 25.06
CA SER A 230 10.24 10.87 23.99
C SER A 230 10.98 10.88 22.64
N LEU A 231 12.27 11.24 22.63
CA LEU A 231 13.14 11.19 21.45
C LEU A 231 13.24 9.77 20.90
N TRP A 232 13.47 8.80 21.77
CA TRP A 232 13.57 7.41 21.36
C TRP A 232 12.24 6.91 20.78
N ARG A 233 11.12 7.27 21.43
CA ARG A 233 9.77 6.93 20.95
C ARG A 233 9.43 7.59 19.61
N SER A 234 9.84 8.83 19.39
CA SER A 234 9.61 9.55 18.12
C SER A 234 10.44 8.96 16.98
N ASN A 235 11.69 8.58 17.23
CA ASN A 235 12.51 7.84 16.27
C ASN A 235 11.90 6.48 15.92
N TYR A 236 11.39 5.76 16.91
CA TYR A 236 10.66 4.52 16.66
C TYR A 236 9.38 4.75 15.84
N MET A 237 8.63 5.83 16.11
CA MET A 237 7.44 6.20 15.32
C MET A 237 7.80 6.45 13.85
N ILE A 238 8.89 7.17 13.57
CA ILE A 238 9.36 7.40 12.20
C ILE A 238 9.61 6.06 11.51
N GLY A 239 10.29 5.13 12.19
CA GLY A 239 10.46 3.77 11.68
C GLY A 239 9.14 3.02 11.48
N GLN A 240 8.17 3.19 12.38
CA GLN A 240 6.85 2.57 12.27
C GLN A 240 6.05 3.11 11.08
N LEU A 241 6.02 4.43 10.88
CA LEU A 241 5.35 5.06 9.74
C LEU A 241 6.08 4.70 8.45
N PHE A 242 7.33 5.12 8.28
CA PHE A 242 8.00 4.97 6.98
C PHE A 242 8.45 3.53 6.70
N GLY A 243 8.91 2.80 7.71
CA GLY A 243 9.34 1.42 7.58
C GLY A 243 8.17 0.50 7.26
N ALA A 244 7.15 0.45 8.12
CA ALA A 244 6.03 -0.47 7.90
C ALA A 244 5.21 -0.07 6.66
N MET A 245 4.98 1.22 6.43
CA MET A 245 4.23 1.65 5.24
C MET A 245 4.98 1.35 3.93
N LYS A 246 6.32 1.42 3.92
CA LYS A 246 7.12 0.98 2.75
C LYS A 246 6.81 -0.47 2.37
N TYR A 247 6.77 -1.37 3.36
CA TYR A 247 6.45 -2.78 3.10
C TYR A 247 4.99 -2.99 2.69
N LEU A 248 4.07 -2.19 3.24
CA LEU A 248 2.68 -2.16 2.77
C LEU A 248 2.60 -1.78 1.29
N LEU A 249 3.37 -0.80 0.82
CA LEU A 249 3.47 -0.47 -0.61
C LEU A 249 4.08 -1.60 -1.44
N PHE A 250 5.09 -2.31 -0.93
CA PHE A 250 5.67 -3.47 -1.63
C PHE A 250 4.63 -4.57 -1.84
N ILE A 251 3.88 -4.92 -0.79
CA ILE A 251 2.82 -5.92 -0.86
C ILE A 251 1.75 -5.48 -1.88
N ILE A 252 1.26 -4.25 -1.79
CA ILE A 252 0.24 -3.74 -2.72
C ILE A 252 0.73 -3.76 -4.18
N GLU A 253 1.97 -3.34 -4.44
CA GLU A 253 2.52 -3.35 -5.80
C GLU A 253 2.81 -4.77 -6.30
N PHE A 254 3.26 -5.67 -5.43
CA PHE A 254 3.40 -7.09 -5.77
C PHE A 254 2.07 -7.68 -6.26
N PHE A 255 0.99 -7.55 -5.47
CA PHE A 255 -0.34 -8.04 -5.86
C PHE A 255 -0.86 -7.38 -7.13
N LYS A 256 -0.54 -6.09 -7.33
CA LYS A 256 -0.90 -5.37 -8.55
C LYS A 256 -0.22 -5.99 -9.76
N PHE A 257 1.09 -6.24 -9.70
CA PHE A 257 1.83 -6.86 -10.80
C PHE A 257 1.39 -8.30 -11.05
N SER A 258 1.17 -9.09 -9.99
CA SER A 258 0.62 -10.44 -10.12
C SER A 258 -0.72 -10.44 -10.85
N PHE A 259 -1.60 -9.51 -10.51
CA PHE A 259 -2.89 -9.37 -11.17
C PHE A 259 -2.75 -8.92 -12.63
N GLN A 260 -1.90 -7.93 -12.91
CA GLN A 260 -1.63 -7.47 -14.29
C GLN A 260 -1.11 -8.60 -15.18
N GLN A 261 -0.23 -9.45 -14.65
CA GLN A 261 0.27 -10.60 -15.37
C GLN A 261 -0.84 -11.60 -15.68
N ILE A 262 -1.70 -11.92 -14.70
CA ILE A 262 -2.86 -12.81 -14.93
C ILE A 262 -3.73 -12.26 -16.07
N ILE A 263 -4.00 -10.95 -16.09
CA ILE A 263 -4.76 -10.32 -17.17
C ILE A 263 -4.02 -10.35 -18.52
N PHE A 264 -2.71 -10.12 -18.51
CA PHE A 264 -1.90 -10.15 -19.72
C PHE A 264 -1.80 -11.56 -20.31
N ASP A 265 -1.68 -12.58 -19.47
CA ASP A 265 -1.66 -13.98 -19.87
C ASP A 265 -2.96 -14.35 -20.60
N ILE A 266 -4.13 -13.90 -20.11
CA ILE A 266 -5.40 -14.02 -20.86
C ILE A 266 -5.28 -13.38 -22.24
N SER A 267 -4.73 -12.16 -22.31
CA SER A 267 -4.66 -11.41 -23.56
C SER A 267 -3.78 -12.06 -24.62
N SER A 268 -2.75 -12.79 -24.18
CA SER A 268 -1.83 -13.54 -25.05
C SER A 268 -2.39 -14.92 -25.44
N LEU A 269 -3.19 -15.53 -24.57
CA LEU A 269 -3.85 -16.82 -24.79
C LEU A 269 -5.03 -16.72 -25.76
N PHE A 270 -5.69 -15.58 -25.77
CA PHE A 270 -6.85 -15.32 -26.64
C PHE A 270 -6.55 -14.16 -27.58
N PRO A 271 -5.52 -14.28 -28.46
CA PRO A 271 -5.20 -13.19 -29.37
C PRO A 271 -6.47 -12.82 -30.10
N ILE A 272 -6.89 -11.56 -29.93
CA ILE A 272 -8.03 -11.03 -30.65
C ILE A 272 -7.70 -11.25 -32.12
N VAL A 273 -8.44 -12.15 -32.74
CA VAL A 273 -8.47 -12.35 -34.18
C VAL A 273 -9.06 -11.08 -34.78
N TYR A 274 -8.26 -10.02 -34.87
CA TYR A 274 -8.49 -8.89 -35.77
C TYR A 274 -8.10 -9.39 -37.16
N ILE A 275 -8.96 -10.21 -37.78
CA ILE A 275 -8.71 -10.66 -39.15
C ILE A 275 -9.00 -9.57 -40.18
N GLU A 276 -9.72 -8.49 -39.86
CA GLU A 276 -10.16 -7.59 -40.93
C GLU A 276 -9.31 -6.33 -41.19
N GLN A 277 -8.37 -5.92 -40.32
CA GLN A 277 -7.67 -4.62 -40.52
C GLN A 277 -6.23 -4.51 -39.97
N TRP A 278 -5.42 -5.57 -39.95
CA TRP A 278 -3.98 -5.44 -39.66
C TRP A 278 -3.11 -5.70 -40.90
N PRO A 279 -2.11 -4.83 -41.18
CA PRO A 279 -1.26 -4.96 -42.36
C PRO A 279 -0.44 -6.25 -42.30
N SER A 280 -0.21 -6.80 -43.49
CA SER A 280 0.21 -8.15 -43.89
C SER A 280 1.52 -8.72 -43.32
N TYR A 281 2.14 -8.12 -42.30
CA TYR A 281 3.47 -8.51 -41.83
C TYR A 281 3.49 -9.46 -40.61
N CYS A 282 2.35 -9.74 -39.96
CA CYS A 282 2.27 -10.73 -38.86
C CYS A 282 1.68 -12.10 -39.29
N TYR A 283 1.72 -12.42 -40.59
CA TYR A 283 1.11 -13.65 -41.13
C TYR A 283 1.81 -14.94 -40.68
N LYS A 284 3.05 -14.87 -40.18
CA LYS A 284 3.88 -16.06 -39.89
C LYS A 284 3.54 -16.78 -38.56
N ARG A 285 2.79 -16.15 -37.64
CA ARG A 285 2.34 -16.77 -36.38
C ARG A 285 0.86 -17.18 -36.40
N SER A 286 0.06 -16.58 -37.28
CA SER A 286 -1.34 -16.94 -37.54
C SER A 286 -1.49 -18.22 -38.37
N THR A 287 -0.50 -18.59 -39.19
CA THR A 287 -0.49 -19.87 -39.94
C THR A 287 -0.42 -21.08 -39.00
N LEU A 288 0.22 -20.97 -37.84
CA LEU A 288 0.23 -22.03 -36.82
C LEU A 288 -1.14 -22.20 -36.13
N PHE A 289 -1.90 -21.11 -35.98
CA PHE A 289 -3.27 -21.12 -35.46
C PHE A 289 -4.26 -21.74 -36.47
N LEU A 290 -4.09 -21.42 -37.76
CA LEU A 290 -4.84 -22.05 -38.86
C LEU A 290 -4.46 -23.53 -39.05
N TYR A 291 -3.20 -23.91 -38.82
CA TYR A 291 -2.76 -25.32 -38.87
C TYR A 291 -3.35 -26.15 -37.71
N TYR A 292 -3.49 -25.56 -36.52
CA TYR A 292 -4.20 -26.18 -35.38
C TYR A 292 -5.71 -26.28 -35.59
N HIS A 293 -6.28 -25.43 -36.44
CA HIS A 293 -7.72 -25.44 -36.75
C HIS A 293 -8.16 -26.72 -37.49
N ASN A 294 -7.26 -27.37 -38.25
CA ASN A 294 -7.54 -28.66 -38.88
C ASN A 294 -7.64 -29.83 -37.89
N ASN A 295 -7.14 -29.66 -36.67
CA ASN A 295 -7.28 -30.61 -35.57
C ASN A 295 -8.11 -29.99 -34.44
N HIS A 296 -9.42 -29.82 -34.69
CA HIS A 296 -10.39 -29.29 -33.71
C HIS A 296 -10.21 -29.80 -32.28
N ARG A 297 -9.81 -31.07 -32.10
CA ARG A 297 -9.61 -31.68 -30.77
C ARG A 297 -8.49 -31.02 -29.96
N SER A 298 -7.33 -30.75 -30.55
CA SER A 298 -6.16 -30.24 -29.82
C SER A 298 -6.37 -28.78 -29.38
N HIS A 299 -7.10 -28.00 -30.17
CA HIS A 299 -7.44 -26.62 -29.83
C HIS A 299 -8.38 -26.53 -28.61
N TYR A 300 -9.42 -27.37 -28.52
CA TYR A 300 -10.31 -27.36 -27.36
C TYR A 300 -9.63 -27.79 -26.06
N TYR A 301 -8.75 -28.81 -26.12
CA TYR A 301 -7.99 -29.24 -24.94
C TYR A 301 -7.04 -28.12 -24.47
N TYR A 302 -6.34 -27.47 -25.40
CA TYR A 302 -5.45 -26.35 -25.10
C TYR A 302 -6.20 -25.17 -24.44
N LEU A 303 -7.34 -24.77 -25.00
CA LEU A 303 -8.16 -23.70 -24.43
C LEU A 303 -8.70 -24.05 -23.03
N ASN A 304 -9.13 -25.29 -22.81
CA ASN A 304 -9.67 -25.70 -21.52
C ASN A 304 -8.60 -25.77 -20.42
N LEU A 305 -7.39 -26.24 -20.75
CA LEU A 305 -6.26 -26.26 -19.83
C LEU A 305 -5.84 -24.84 -19.43
N ASN A 306 -5.76 -23.94 -20.41
CA ASN A 306 -5.39 -22.54 -20.17
C ASN A 306 -6.49 -21.78 -19.41
N TRP A 307 -7.77 -22.05 -19.70
CA TRP A 307 -8.89 -21.51 -18.94
C TRP A 307 -8.85 -21.95 -17.47
N LYS A 308 -8.62 -23.24 -17.22
CA LYS A 308 -8.51 -23.79 -15.87
C LYS A 308 -7.37 -23.09 -15.11
N LYS A 309 -6.16 -23.05 -15.70
CA LYS A 309 -5.00 -22.36 -15.13
C LYS A 309 -5.29 -20.88 -14.83
N PHE A 310 -5.91 -20.18 -15.77
CA PHE A 310 -6.32 -18.78 -15.58
C PHE A 310 -7.30 -18.64 -14.40
N SER A 311 -8.37 -19.43 -14.39
CA SER A 311 -9.41 -19.34 -13.35
C SER A 311 -8.86 -19.64 -11.96
N GLU A 312 -7.98 -20.63 -11.83
CA GLU A 312 -7.31 -20.99 -10.57
C GLU A 312 -6.39 -19.84 -10.10
N ASN A 313 -5.59 -19.27 -10.99
CA ASN A 313 -4.71 -18.14 -10.67
C ASN A 313 -5.49 -16.89 -10.29
N TYR A 314 -6.58 -16.58 -11.00
CA TYR A 314 -7.45 -15.44 -10.68
C TYR A 314 -8.10 -15.61 -9.31
N VAL A 315 -8.71 -16.78 -9.04
CA VAL A 315 -9.35 -17.06 -7.75
C VAL A 315 -8.33 -17.00 -6.62
N LYS A 316 -7.12 -17.56 -6.82
CA LYS A 316 -6.02 -17.48 -5.85
C LYS A 316 -5.61 -16.03 -5.57
N CYS A 317 -5.40 -15.22 -6.60
CA CYS A 317 -5.06 -13.81 -6.43
C CYS A 317 -6.19 -13.02 -5.73
N PHE A 318 -7.45 -13.33 -6.06
CA PHE A 318 -8.63 -12.74 -5.43
C PHE A 318 -8.72 -13.07 -3.93
N THR A 319 -8.57 -14.34 -3.55
CA THR A 319 -8.66 -14.76 -2.15
C THR A 319 -7.55 -14.16 -1.32
N GLU A 320 -6.31 -14.15 -1.85
CA GLU A 320 -5.17 -13.54 -1.17
C GLU A 320 -5.33 -12.01 -1.01
N THR A 321 -5.85 -11.32 -2.04
CA THR A 321 -6.18 -9.88 -1.96
C THR A 321 -7.27 -9.61 -0.93
N SER A 322 -8.31 -10.45 -0.88
CA SER A 322 -9.39 -10.32 0.10
C SER A 322 -8.88 -10.51 1.54
N ILE A 323 -7.97 -11.46 1.76
CA ILE A 323 -7.33 -11.69 3.06
C ILE A 323 -6.50 -10.47 3.48
N LEU A 324 -5.76 -9.87 2.54
CA LEU A 324 -5.05 -8.62 2.81
C LEU A 324 -5.99 -7.46 3.11
N ASN A 325 -7.10 -7.33 2.39
CA ASN A 325 -8.04 -6.24 2.62
C ASN A 325 -8.65 -6.27 4.04
N GLU A 326 -8.89 -7.47 4.58
CA GLU A 326 -9.43 -7.63 5.95
C GLU A 326 -8.53 -6.96 7.01
N THR A 327 -7.21 -6.97 6.81
CA THR A 327 -6.25 -6.33 7.73
C THR A 327 -5.94 -4.90 7.34
N LEU A 328 -5.67 -4.67 6.05
CA LEU A 328 -5.29 -3.36 5.52
C LEU A 328 -6.42 -2.35 5.60
N SER A 329 -7.68 -2.77 5.63
CA SER A 329 -8.80 -1.83 5.73
C SER A 329 -8.78 -0.99 7.00
N SER A 330 -8.51 -1.59 8.16
CA SER A 330 -8.32 -0.85 9.41
C SER A 330 -7.10 0.06 9.33
N ILE A 331 -6.00 -0.44 8.77
CA ILE A 331 -4.75 0.33 8.66
C ILE A 331 -4.95 1.55 7.74
N PHE A 332 -5.67 1.42 6.63
CA PHE A 332 -5.99 2.56 5.76
C PHE A 332 -6.81 3.63 6.47
N LEU A 333 -7.75 3.22 7.34
CA LEU A 333 -8.52 4.14 8.16
C LEU A 333 -7.61 4.95 9.11
N ASP A 334 -6.68 4.26 9.79
CA ASP A 334 -5.74 4.89 10.71
C ASP A 334 -4.78 5.85 9.97
N ILE A 335 -4.29 5.45 8.79
CA ILE A 335 -3.49 6.30 7.90
C ILE A 335 -4.28 7.53 7.47
N GLU A 336 -5.57 7.38 7.16
CA GLU A 336 -6.45 8.51 6.81
C GLU A 336 -6.53 9.50 7.98
N PHE A 337 -6.81 9.02 9.20
CA PHE A 337 -6.89 9.88 10.38
C PHE A 337 -5.58 10.61 10.67
N ILE A 338 -4.45 9.91 10.63
CA ILE A 338 -3.11 10.51 10.80
C ILE A 338 -2.87 11.59 9.73
N SER A 339 -3.23 11.31 8.48
CA SER A 339 -3.02 12.26 7.39
C SER A 339 -3.88 13.52 7.53
N LYS A 340 -5.13 13.38 7.98
CA LYS A 340 -6.04 14.51 8.20
C LYS A 340 -5.65 15.32 9.43
N SER A 341 -5.27 14.67 10.53
CA SER A 341 -4.82 15.38 11.74
C SER A 341 -3.56 16.19 11.45
N ALA A 342 -2.57 15.57 10.78
CA ALA A 342 -1.33 16.25 10.40
C ALA A 342 -1.59 17.44 9.48
N PHE A 343 -2.50 17.29 8.52
CA PHE A 343 -2.88 18.37 7.61
C PHE A 343 -3.57 19.54 8.34
N ILE A 344 -4.53 19.26 9.23
CA ILE A 344 -5.23 20.29 10.02
C ILE A 344 -4.24 21.01 10.96
N CYS A 345 -3.42 20.26 11.70
CA CYS A 345 -2.42 20.85 12.58
C CYS A 345 -1.37 21.65 11.81
N GLY A 346 -0.94 21.18 10.63
CA GLY A 346 0.02 21.88 9.79
C GLY A 346 -0.51 23.19 9.23
N THR A 347 -1.78 23.23 8.81
CA THR A 347 -2.42 24.47 8.34
C THR A 347 -2.65 25.48 9.48
N LEU A 348 -3.07 25.02 10.65
CA LEU A 348 -3.17 25.87 11.85
C LEU A 348 -1.80 26.41 12.26
N PHE A 349 -0.77 25.56 12.29
CA PHE A 349 0.59 25.97 12.58
C PHE A 349 1.10 27.03 11.59
N TYR A 350 0.89 26.82 10.29
CA TYR A 350 1.23 27.78 9.24
C TYR A 350 0.53 29.13 9.43
N SER A 351 -0.78 29.11 9.74
CA SER A 351 -1.57 30.34 9.93
C SER A 351 -1.09 31.22 11.07
N GLN A 352 -0.41 30.63 12.05
CA GLN A 352 0.06 31.33 13.25
C GLN A 352 1.49 31.83 13.11
N GLN A 353 2.15 31.64 11.96
CA GLN A 353 3.53 32.14 11.77
C GLN A 353 3.53 33.57 11.22
N ILE A 354 4.16 34.51 11.93
CA ILE A 354 4.44 35.86 11.42
C ILE A 354 5.55 35.84 10.34
N HIS A 355 6.59 35.03 10.52
CA HIS A 355 7.71 34.91 9.58
C HIS A 355 7.99 33.44 9.25
N MET A 356 8.22 33.17 7.97
CA MET A 356 8.57 31.83 7.47
C MET A 356 10.09 31.68 7.44
N ASN A 357 10.62 30.93 8.39
CA ASN A 357 12.03 30.54 8.46
C ASN A 357 12.23 29.08 7.99
N LEU A 358 13.49 28.62 7.94
CA LEU A 358 13.81 27.25 7.52
C LEU A 358 13.09 26.19 8.36
N TYR A 359 13.03 26.36 9.69
CA TYR A 359 12.46 25.38 10.61
C TYR A 359 10.94 25.27 10.52
N SER A 360 10.25 26.40 10.37
CA SER A 360 8.80 26.46 10.14
C SER A 360 8.45 25.85 8.78
N VAL A 361 9.23 26.14 7.73
CA VAL A 361 9.07 25.48 6.41
C VAL A 361 9.28 23.97 6.53
N LEU A 362 10.32 23.53 7.22
CA LEU A 362 10.57 22.10 7.45
C LEU A 362 9.42 21.45 8.23
N ALA A 363 8.96 22.06 9.33
CA ALA A 363 7.84 21.57 10.11
C ALA A 363 6.55 21.41 9.27
N ILE A 364 6.26 22.37 8.40
CA ILE A 364 5.11 22.29 7.47
C ILE A 364 5.29 21.17 6.46
N LEU A 365 6.49 21.01 5.89
CA LEU A 365 6.79 19.89 5.00
C LEU A 365 6.62 18.53 5.72
N LEU A 366 7.00 18.46 7.01
CA LEU A 366 6.76 17.28 7.83
C LEU A 366 5.28 17.00 8.01
N PHE A 367 4.45 18.01 8.30
CA PHE A 367 2.99 17.86 8.39
C PHE A 367 2.32 17.47 7.07
N LEU A 368 2.85 17.95 5.94
CA LEU A 368 2.33 17.60 4.62
C LEU A 368 2.75 16.19 4.18
N SER A 369 3.83 15.63 4.76
CA SER A 369 4.36 14.34 4.32
C SER A 369 3.38 13.16 4.48
N PRO A 370 2.64 12.98 5.61
CA PRO A 370 1.63 11.91 5.73
C PRO A 370 0.48 12.09 4.74
N PHE A 371 0.11 13.34 4.42
CA PHE A 371 -0.93 13.65 3.44
C PHE A 371 -0.51 13.30 2.01
N CYS A 372 0.69 13.71 1.59
CA CYS A 372 1.23 13.32 0.29
C CYS A 372 1.37 11.79 0.18
N TYR A 373 1.80 11.16 1.27
CA TYR A 373 1.99 9.72 1.34
C TYR A 373 0.66 8.95 1.24
N SER A 374 -0.35 9.31 2.05
CA SER A 374 -1.65 8.64 2.03
C SER A 374 -2.28 8.73 0.64
N ASN A 375 -2.25 9.91 0.01
CA ASN A 375 -2.73 10.11 -1.36
C ASN A 375 -1.96 9.26 -2.39
N ALA A 376 -0.63 9.19 -2.28
CA ALA A 376 0.17 8.36 -3.17
C ALA A 376 -0.20 6.87 -3.06
N LEU A 377 -0.41 6.40 -1.84
CA LEU A 377 -0.86 5.04 -1.53
C LEU A 377 -2.27 4.79 -2.09
N TYR A 378 -3.24 5.69 -1.89
CA TYR A 378 -4.59 5.56 -2.45
C TYR A 378 -4.57 5.54 -3.97
N MET A 379 -3.74 6.38 -4.61
CA MET A 379 -3.58 6.39 -6.06
C MET A 379 -3.10 5.02 -6.59
N ARG A 380 -2.24 4.30 -5.86
CA ARG A 380 -1.80 2.95 -6.24
C ARG A 380 -2.92 1.92 -6.07
N VAL A 381 -3.56 1.95 -4.90
CA VAL A 381 -4.64 1.02 -4.52
C VAL A 381 -5.86 1.16 -5.46
N ALA A 382 -6.23 2.39 -5.81
CA ALA A 382 -7.39 2.69 -6.65
C ALA A 382 -7.30 2.12 -8.08
N LYS A 383 -6.13 1.65 -8.51
CA LYS A 383 -5.95 1.00 -9.82
C LYS A 383 -6.42 -0.44 -9.84
N PHE A 384 -6.49 -1.14 -8.70
CA PHE A 384 -6.91 -2.56 -8.63
C PHE A 384 -8.28 -2.82 -9.27
N PRO A 385 -9.36 -2.09 -8.89
CA PRO A 385 -10.67 -2.29 -9.50
C PRO A 385 -10.66 -2.08 -11.01
N SER A 386 -9.85 -1.12 -11.50
CA SER A 386 -9.77 -0.82 -12.93
C SER A 386 -9.15 -1.95 -13.75
N TYR A 387 -8.14 -2.65 -13.21
CA TYR A 387 -7.57 -3.82 -13.89
C TYR A 387 -8.57 -4.96 -13.93
N ASN A 388 -9.34 -5.16 -12.85
CA ASN A 388 -10.35 -6.20 -12.81
C ASN A 388 -11.50 -5.94 -13.79
N GLN A 389 -11.96 -4.69 -13.89
CA GLN A 389 -12.92 -4.28 -14.92
C GLN A 389 -12.38 -4.54 -16.33
N PHE A 390 -11.11 -4.20 -16.59
CA PHE A 390 -10.49 -4.47 -17.89
C PHE A 390 -10.43 -5.97 -18.19
N GLY A 391 -10.02 -6.78 -17.21
CA GLY A 391 -10.02 -8.24 -17.30
C GLY A 391 -11.41 -8.82 -17.60
N TYR A 392 -12.41 -8.36 -16.85
CA TYR A 392 -13.81 -8.73 -17.05
C TYR A 392 -14.28 -8.41 -18.48
N HIS A 393 -14.07 -7.17 -18.97
CA HIS A 393 -14.47 -6.79 -20.32
C HIS A 393 -13.78 -7.63 -21.39
N TYR A 394 -12.50 -7.95 -21.18
CA TYR A 394 -11.76 -8.81 -22.10
C TYR A 394 -12.35 -10.22 -22.17
N LEU A 395 -12.58 -10.82 -21.00
CA LEU A 395 -13.17 -12.16 -20.89
C LEU A 395 -14.60 -12.19 -21.44
N PHE A 396 -15.41 -11.17 -21.15
CA PHE A 396 -16.79 -11.07 -21.62
C PHE A 396 -16.85 -10.97 -23.14
N ASN A 397 -16.03 -10.10 -23.73
CA ASN A 397 -15.94 -9.95 -25.19
C ASN A 397 -15.46 -11.24 -25.87
N TRP A 398 -14.54 -11.96 -25.23
CA TRP A 398 -14.09 -13.25 -25.72
C TRP A 398 -15.20 -14.30 -25.71
N LEU A 399 -15.97 -14.43 -24.61
CA LEU A 399 -17.10 -15.36 -24.54
C LEU A 399 -18.21 -15.01 -25.55
N ALA A 400 -18.56 -13.73 -25.68
CA ALA A 400 -19.55 -13.29 -26.66
C ALA A 400 -19.16 -13.68 -28.10
N ARG A 401 -17.87 -13.58 -28.43
CA ARG A 401 -17.36 -13.99 -29.74
C ARG A 401 -17.40 -15.50 -29.94
N LEU A 402 -17.00 -16.28 -28.94
CA LEU A 402 -17.11 -17.74 -29.01
C LEU A 402 -18.54 -18.17 -29.29
N GLN A 403 -19.51 -17.61 -28.56
CA GLN A 403 -20.93 -17.89 -28.76
C GLN A 403 -21.41 -17.51 -30.17
N TRP A 404 -20.96 -16.37 -30.71
CA TRP A 404 -21.27 -15.95 -32.07
C TRP A 404 -20.71 -16.92 -33.13
N PHE A 405 -19.46 -17.35 -33.00
CA PHE A 405 -18.86 -18.33 -33.91
C PHE A 405 -19.58 -19.67 -33.91
N ASP A 406 -19.96 -20.16 -32.73
CA ASP A 406 -20.70 -21.42 -32.61
C ASP A 406 -22.12 -21.32 -33.21
N ASN A 407 -22.78 -20.17 -33.06
CA ASN A 407 -24.09 -19.94 -33.69
C ASN A 407 -24.00 -19.91 -35.23
N ASN A 408 -23.02 -19.21 -35.79
CA ASN A 408 -22.81 -19.13 -37.24
C ASN A 408 -22.42 -20.48 -37.86
N ASN A 409 -21.59 -21.28 -37.18
CA ASN A 409 -21.20 -22.61 -37.66
C ASN A 409 -22.35 -23.61 -37.62
N ASN A 410 -23.30 -23.46 -36.69
CA ASN A 410 -24.50 -24.28 -36.63
C ASN A 410 -25.50 -23.92 -37.75
N ASN A 411 -25.63 -22.65 -38.12
CA ASN A 411 -26.49 -22.22 -39.23
C ASN A 411 -25.97 -22.67 -40.60
N ASN A 412 -24.65 -22.81 -40.77
CA ASN A 412 -24.03 -23.20 -42.04
C ASN A 412 -23.91 -24.72 -42.24
N ASN A 413 -24.13 -25.55 -41.21
CA ASN A 413 -23.89 -27.01 -41.27
C ASN A 413 -25.17 -27.85 -41.11
N ASN A 414 -26.02 -27.84 -42.14
CA ASN A 414 -27.11 -28.82 -42.31
C ASN A 414 -26.64 -30.24 -42.73
N ARG A 415 -25.37 -30.63 -42.49
CA ARG A 415 -24.87 -31.96 -42.91
C ARG A 415 -24.69 -32.94 -41.75
N LEU A 416 -25.68 -33.82 -41.69
CA LEU A 416 -25.73 -35.13 -41.05
C LEU A 416 -24.44 -35.95 -41.22
N LYS A 417 -24.23 -36.83 -40.23
CA LYS A 417 -23.23 -37.92 -40.10
C LYS A 417 -21.96 -37.57 -39.33
N LEU A 418 -22.07 -37.66 -37.99
CA LEU A 418 -21.08 -38.16 -37.01
C LEU A 418 -21.67 -38.01 -35.59
N GLN A 419 -22.80 -38.69 -35.32
CA GLN A 419 -23.72 -38.30 -34.24
C GLN A 419 -23.39 -38.82 -32.83
N THR A 420 -22.61 -39.89 -32.64
CA THR A 420 -22.37 -40.44 -31.29
C THR A 420 -21.14 -39.85 -30.62
N ARG A 421 -20.02 -39.65 -31.35
CA ARG A 421 -18.79 -39.06 -30.81
C ARG A 421 -18.84 -37.54 -30.65
N ARG A 422 -19.65 -36.84 -31.47
CA ARG A 422 -19.91 -35.39 -31.33
C ARG A 422 -20.73 -35.05 -30.09
N ARG A 423 -21.65 -35.93 -29.64
CA ARG A 423 -22.51 -35.67 -28.46
C ARG A 423 -21.72 -35.53 -27.16
N TYR A 424 -20.69 -36.36 -26.93
CA TYR A 424 -19.87 -36.26 -25.72
C TYR A 424 -19.03 -34.98 -25.69
N ASN A 425 -18.34 -34.67 -26.79
CA ASN A 425 -17.57 -33.44 -26.92
C ASN A 425 -18.47 -32.19 -26.86
N HIS A 426 -19.69 -32.26 -27.40
CA HIS A 426 -20.67 -31.19 -27.33
C HIS A 426 -21.18 -30.97 -25.90
N ARG A 427 -21.46 -32.03 -25.13
CA ARG A 427 -21.80 -31.92 -23.70
C ARG A 427 -20.67 -31.31 -22.88
N LEU A 428 -19.42 -31.72 -23.11
CA LEU A 428 -18.26 -31.13 -22.44
C LEU A 428 -18.08 -29.66 -22.80
N TRP A 429 -18.28 -29.31 -24.07
CA TRP A 429 -18.21 -27.93 -24.55
C TRP A 429 -19.31 -27.05 -23.91
N ILE A 430 -20.57 -27.50 -23.90
CA ILE A 430 -21.67 -26.82 -23.21
C ILE A 430 -21.35 -26.64 -21.73
N ARG A 431 -20.86 -27.70 -21.06
CA ARG A 431 -20.49 -27.63 -19.64
C ARG A 431 -19.41 -26.57 -19.39
N ASN A 432 -18.39 -26.49 -20.26
CA ASN A 432 -17.32 -25.52 -20.12
C ASN A 432 -17.80 -24.08 -20.39
N GLN A 433 -18.68 -23.89 -21.38
CA GLN A 433 -19.34 -22.61 -21.65
C GLN A 433 -20.21 -22.14 -20.48
N ILE A 434 -21.00 -23.05 -19.90
CA ILE A 434 -21.80 -22.75 -18.70
C ILE A 434 -20.87 -22.34 -17.55
N LYS A 435 -19.78 -23.09 -17.32
CA LYS A 435 -18.80 -22.76 -16.28
C LYS A 435 -18.13 -21.41 -16.50
N SER A 436 -17.70 -21.10 -17.72
CA SER A 436 -17.08 -19.80 -18.02
C SER A 436 -18.08 -18.66 -17.91
N ASN A 437 -19.32 -18.84 -18.38
CA ASN A 437 -20.39 -17.85 -18.20
C ASN A 437 -20.68 -17.60 -16.72
N LEU A 438 -20.84 -18.64 -15.91
CA LEU A 438 -21.04 -18.52 -14.46
C LEU A 438 -19.86 -17.85 -13.76
N PHE A 439 -18.63 -18.16 -14.20
CA PHE A 439 -17.44 -17.51 -13.68
C PHE A 439 -17.42 -16.01 -14.01
N ILE A 440 -17.71 -15.62 -15.26
CA ILE A 440 -17.80 -14.21 -15.64
C ILE A 440 -18.94 -13.49 -14.92
N GLN A 441 -20.08 -14.13 -14.72
CA GLN A 441 -21.18 -13.57 -13.92
C GLN A 441 -20.75 -13.36 -12.47
N THR A 442 -20.01 -14.29 -11.89
CA THR A 442 -19.41 -14.16 -10.55
C THR A 442 -18.40 -13.00 -10.50
N ILE A 443 -17.51 -12.87 -11.50
CA ILE A 443 -16.61 -11.71 -11.59
C ILE A 443 -17.40 -10.42 -11.71
N SER A 444 -18.46 -10.40 -12.52
CA SER A 444 -19.32 -9.23 -12.71
C SER A 444 -20.01 -8.79 -11.43
N SER A 445 -20.56 -9.72 -10.66
CA SER A 445 -21.19 -9.41 -9.38
C SER A 445 -20.16 -8.99 -8.33
N MET A 446 -18.93 -9.53 -8.42
CA MET A 446 -17.80 -9.17 -7.57
C MET A 446 -17.01 -7.94 -8.06
N ASN A 447 -17.27 -7.39 -9.25
CA ASN A 447 -16.49 -6.28 -9.83
C ASN A 447 -16.45 -5.05 -8.93
N HIS A 448 -17.46 -4.87 -8.08
CA HIS A 448 -17.52 -3.78 -7.10
C HIS A 448 -16.74 -4.03 -5.80
N ARG A 449 -16.23 -5.26 -5.59
CA ARG A 449 -15.57 -5.69 -4.35
C ARG A 449 -14.11 -6.11 -4.53
N PHE A 450 -13.61 -6.28 -5.77
CA PHE A 450 -12.21 -6.60 -5.98
C PHE A 450 -11.30 -5.37 -5.82
N GLY A 451 -10.67 -5.25 -4.66
CA GLY A 451 -9.80 -4.15 -4.31
C GLY A 451 -9.72 -4.01 -2.80
N PHE A 452 -9.49 -2.79 -2.35
CA PHE A 452 -9.33 -2.49 -0.93
C PHE A 452 -10.39 -1.51 -0.43
N THR A 453 -10.75 -1.64 0.84
CA THR A 453 -11.67 -0.75 1.55
C THR A 453 -10.90 0.08 2.57
N CYS A 454 -11.33 1.31 2.83
CA CYS A 454 -10.85 2.11 3.96
C CYS A 454 -11.82 1.89 5.12
N GLY A 455 -11.48 0.99 6.04
CA GLY A 455 -12.36 0.49 7.09
C GLY A 455 -13.72 0.02 6.55
N GLN A 456 -14.79 0.43 7.23
CA GLN A 456 -16.17 0.30 6.75
C GLN A 456 -16.65 1.55 5.99
N ALA A 457 -15.79 2.57 5.84
CA ALA A 457 -16.19 3.88 5.33
C ALA A 457 -16.46 3.86 3.83
N PHE A 458 -15.52 3.36 3.02
CA PHE A 458 -15.70 3.30 1.57
C PHE A 458 -14.76 2.30 0.88
N PHE A 459 -15.15 1.90 -0.33
CA PHE A 459 -14.32 1.11 -1.24
C PHE A 459 -13.42 2.04 -2.07
N ILE A 460 -12.11 1.74 -2.11
CA ILE A 460 -11.09 2.59 -2.74
C ILE A 460 -11.13 2.38 -4.26
N THR A 461 -11.86 3.27 -4.93
CA THR A 461 -11.91 3.32 -6.40
C THR A 461 -11.23 4.57 -6.92
N LYS A 462 -10.93 4.61 -8.23
CA LYS A 462 -10.41 5.81 -8.90
C LYS A 462 -11.32 7.03 -8.70
N PHE A 463 -12.64 6.85 -8.79
CA PHE A 463 -13.60 7.93 -8.57
C PHE A 463 -13.54 8.42 -7.12
N LYS A 464 -13.55 7.49 -6.15
CA LYS A 464 -13.54 7.86 -4.74
C LYS A 464 -12.23 8.50 -4.30
N PHE A 465 -11.11 8.08 -4.88
CA PHE A 465 -9.82 8.76 -4.74
C PHE A 465 -9.89 10.21 -5.25
N ILE A 466 -10.43 10.46 -6.45
CA ILE A 466 -10.58 11.82 -6.99
C ILE A 466 -11.50 12.65 -6.10
N GLU A 467 -12.60 12.07 -5.62
CA GLU A 467 -13.52 12.74 -4.70
C GLU A 467 -12.83 13.13 -3.40
N ILE A 468 -12.09 12.22 -2.76
CA ILE A 468 -11.33 12.51 -1.53
C ILE A 468 -10.28 13.58 -1.79
N PHE A 469 -9.57 13.49 -2.91
CA PHE A 469 -8.59 14.50 -3.29
C PHE A 469 -9.23 15.89 -3.46
N LEU A 470 -10.39 15.96 -4.12
CA LEU A 470 -11.15 17.20 -4.29
C LEU A 470 -11.69 17.72 -2.97
N MET A 471 -12.23 16.87 -2.09
CA MET A 471 -12.67 17.27 -0.76
C MET A 471 -11.52 17.83 0.07
N ASN A 472 -10.33 17.21 -0.01
CA ASN A 472 -9.13 17.74 0.64
C ASN A 472 -8.72 19.10 0.07
N PHE A 473 -8.81 19.27 -1.26
CA PHE A 473 -8.53 20.54 -1.93
C PHE A 473 -9.52 21.64 -1.54
N VAL A 474 -10.81 21.33 -1.45
CA VAL A 474 -11.83 22.27 -0.96
C VAL A 474 -11.57 22.64 0.49
N LEU A 475 -11.20 21.67 1.33
CA LEU A 475 -10.82 21.92 2.71
C LEU A 475 -9.59 22.86 2.78
N ILE A 476 -8.56 22.62 1.96
CA ILE A 476 -7.43 23.55 1.80
C ILE A 476 -7.91 24.96 1.47
N LEU A 477 -8.79 25.11 0.47
CA LEU A 477 -9.29 26.42 0.05
C LEU A 477 -10.14 27.10 1.11
N LEU A 478 -10.99 26.36 1.83
CA LEU A 478 -11.82 26.90 2.92
C LEU A 478 -10.97 27.36 4.09
N PHE A 479 -9.92 26.60 4.45
CA PHE A 479 -8.96 27.02 5.45
C PHE A 479 -8.18 28.25 4.99
N TYR A 480 -7.65 28.24 3.77
CA TYR A 480 -6.95 29.39 3.20
C TYR A 480 -7.83 30.65 3.21
N LYS A 481 -9.09 30.53 2.78
CA LYS A 481 -10.07 31.62 2.79
C LYS A 481 -10.28 32.16 4.20
N LYS A 482 -10.49 31.27 5.18
CA LYS A 482 -10.77 31.68 6.57
C LYS A 482 -9.55 32.28 7.25
N ILE A 483 -8.34 31.85 6.91
CA ILE A 483 -7.10 32.39 7.48
C ILE A 483 -6.79 33.74 6.81
N CYS A 484 -6.63 33.76 5.48
CA CYS A 484 -6.13 34.95 4.78
C CYS A 484 -7.12 36.11 4.67
N LEU A 485 -8.44 35.89 4.76
CA LEU A 485 -9.42 36.99 4.73
C LEU A 485 -9.81 37.51 6.12
N HIS A 486 -9.48 36.78 7.18
CA HIS A 486 -9.80 37.23 8.54
C HIS A 486 -8.72 38.16 9.11
N ASP A 487 -7.54 38.20 8.49
CA ASP A 487 -6.44 39.15 8.79
C ASP A 487 -6.57 40.50 8.04
N VAL A 488 -7.64 40.71 7.25
CA VAL A 488 -7.88 41.95 6.48
C VAL A 488 -8.91 42.88 7.15
N ASN A 489 -9.48 42.47 8.29
CA ASN A 489 -10.34 43.30 9.14
C ASN A 489 -9.74 43.39 10.54
#